data_AF-T0U208-F1
#
_entry.id   AF-T0U208-F1
#
_cell.length_a   1.000
_cell.length_b   1.000
_cell.length_c   1.000
_cell.angle_alpha   90.00
_cell.angle_beta   90.00
_cell.angle_gamma   90.00
#
_symmetry.space_group_name_H-M   'P 1'
#
loop_
_entity.id
_entity.type
_entity.pdbx_description
1 polymer ?
#
loop_
_entity_poly.entity_id
_entity_poly.type
_entity_poly.pdbx_seq_one_letter_code
_entity_poly.pdbx_strand_id
1 'polypeptide(L)'
;MYPDLFYCDFSKVFIKNQPVDAYLYHLIQEFHREEITNLRTLYIGGGTPTALTADQLEYLLKELTKSLDLSQMEELTIEANPGDLDPDKIAVLKDSPVNRVSLGVQTFDNRLLKKIGRSHQEQDIYDNIDRLKLAGFDNISIDLIYALPTQTMEQVQENVAKALALDIPHMSLYSLILENHTVFMNRMRRGKLPLPKEEMEAEMFEYIIQEMERAGFEHYEISNFSKPGFESRHNLMYWDNAEYYGLGAGASGYVDGIRYKNHGPIRHYMQAVEEGNARVQEEHLTQTEMMEEEMFLGLRKKTGVSKKRFEEKFGVNFDQQYGSVVEKLIQQGLLVPDKDIVRMTKKGLFLGDTVAEKFILE
;
A
#
# COMPACT_ATOMS: atom_id res chain seq x y z
N MET A 1 -10.96 -7.39 25.50
CA MET A 1 -9.57 -7.84 25.26
C MET A 1 -9.64 -8.72 24.02
N TYR A 2 -9.38 -8.16 22.83
CA TYR A 2 -9.11 -8.76 21.50
C TYR A 2 -9.48 -7.71 20.41
N PRO A 3 -8.78 -7.65 19.26
CA PRO A 3 -7.50 -8.28 18.92
C PRO A 3 -6.42 -7.27 18.50
N ASP A 4 -5.18 -7.51 18.95
CA ASP A 4 -4.00 -6.98 18.28
C ASP A 4 -3.91 -7.63 16.89
N LEU A 5 -3.79 -6.82 15.83
CA LEU A 5 -3.42 -7.33 14.52
C LEU A 5 -1.96 -7.81 14.59
N PHE A 6 -1.75 -9.12 14.67
CA PHE A 6 -0.52 -9.71 15.19
C PHE A 6 0.71 -9.59 14.28
N TYR A 7 0.51 -9.19 13.01
CA TYR A 7 1.53 -9.12 11.97
C TYR A 7 1.83 -7.70 11.46
N CYS A 8 0.94 -6.74 11.71
CA CYS A 8 1.00 -5.42 11.09
C CYS A 8 1.86 -4.46 11.92
N ASP A 9 2.78 -3.76 11.27
CA ASP A 9 3.71 -2.80 11.88
C ASP A 9 3.34 -1.32 11.64
N PHE A 10 2.16 -1.05 11.07
CA PHE A 10 1.69 0.32 10.90
C PHE A 10 1.58 1.05 12.24
N SER A 11 1.85 2.36 12.21
CA SER A 11 1.56 3.28 13.32
C SER A 11 0.07 3.22 13.63
N LYS A 12 -0.30 2.47 14.67
CA LYS A 12 -1.70 2.22 15.05
C LYS A 12 -1.87 2.28 16.56
N VAL A 13 -3.05 2.72 16.98
CA VAL A 13 -3.46 2.76 18.38
C VAL A 13 -4.85 2.17 18.52
N PHE A 14 -5.14 1.58 19.67
CA PHE A 14 -6.52 1.27 20.01
C PHE A 14 -7.30 2.56 20.18
N ILE A 15 -8.31 2.78 19.34
CA ILE A 15 -9.09 4.04 19.30
C ILE A 15 -9.78 4.35 20.65
N LYS A 16 -10.11 3.32 21.43
CA LYS A 16 -10.76 3.48 22.73
C LYS A 16 -9.87 4.32 23.66
N ASN A 17 -10.44 5.41 24.19
CA ASN A 17 -9.79 6.38 25.06
C ASN A 17 -8.69 7.22 24.39
N GLN A 18 -8.65 7.28 23.05
CA GLN A 18 -7.77 8.20 22.33
C GLN A 18 -8.47 9.55 22.09
N PRO A 19 -7.72 10.66 22.00
CA PRO A 19 -8.26 11.97 21.74
C PRO A 19 -8.54 12.15 20.24
N VAL A 20 -9.48 11.39 19.68
CA VAL A 20 -9.72 11.31 18.22
C VAL A 20 -10.04 12.66 17.61
N ASP A 21 -10.98 13.42 18.17
CA ASP A 21 -11.36 14.73 17.62
C ASP A 21 -10.19 15.72 17.65
N ALA A 22 -9.41 15.71 18.73
CA ALA A 22 -8.21 16.53 18.82
C ALA A 22 -7.17 16.09 17.77
N TYR A 23 -6.97 14.79 17.57
CA TYR A 23 -6.07 14.28 16.54
C TYR A 23 -6.49 14.75 15.15
N LEU A 24 -7.77 14.63 14.79
CA LEU A 24 -8.30 15.10 13.50
C LEU A 24 -8.08 16.61 13.33
N TYR A 25 -8.32 17.40 14.37
CA TYR A 25 -8.06 18.83 14.34
C TYR A 25 -6.58 19.15 14.05
N HIS A 26 -5.63 18.48 14.71
CA HIS A 26 -4.19 18.68 14.46
C HIS A 26 -3.77 18.19 13.08
N LEU A 27 -4.33 17.07 12.60
CA LEU A 27 -4.10 16.59 11.24
C LEU A 27 -4.53 17.63 10.19
N ILE A 28 -5.71 18.23 10.35
CA ILE A 28 -6.18 19.29 9.46
C ILE A 28 -5.32 20.56 9.58
N GLN A 29 -4.85 20.90 10.78
CA GLN A 29 -3.88 22.00 10.94
C GLN A 29 -2.57 21.75 10.20
N GLU A 30 -2.01 20.54 10.30
CA GLU A 30 -0.80 20.14 9.58
C GLU A 30 -1.04 20.23 8.06
N PHE A 31 -2.15 19.66 7.57
CA PHE A 31 -2.53 19.70 6.16
C PHE A 31 -2.62 21.14 5.62
N HIS A 32 -3.25 22.06 6.35
CA HIS A 32 -3.37 23.45 5.92
C HIS A 32 -2.03 24.20 5.88
N ARG A 33 -1.03 23.81 6.67
CA ARG A 33 0.29 24.46 6.68
C ARG A 33 1.14 24.12 5.47
N GLU A 34 0.91 22.96 4.87
CA GLU A 34 1.58 22.57 3.62
C GLU A 34 1.00 23.32 2.40
N GLU A 35 -0.08 24.10 2.59
CA GLU A 35 -0.72 24.94 1.56
C GLU A 35 -1.04 24.17 0.26
N ILE A 36 -1.37 22.89 0.40
CA ILE A 36 -1.61 21.98 -0.71
C ILE A 36 -2.91 22.36 -1.42
N THR A 37 -2.82 22.64 -2.71
CA THR A 37 -3.96 22.98 -3.57
C THR A 37 -4.16 21.99 -4.71
N ASN A 38 -3.11 21.29 -5.15
CA ASN A 38 -3.15 20.38 -6.28
C ASN A 38 -2.61 19.00 -5.87
N LEU A 39 -3.42 17.96 -6.03
CA LEU A 39 -3.02 16.58 -5.82
C LEU A 39 -3.63 15.71 -6.92
N ARG A 40 -2.82 14.82 -7.49
CA ARG A 40 -3.32 13.77 -8.39
C ARG A 40 -3.96 12.61 -7.62
N THR A 41 -3.47 12.34 -6.42
CA THR A 41 -3.99 11.25 -5.58
C THR A 41 -4.00 11.65 -4.12
N LEU A 42 -5.00 11.19 -3.37
CA LEU A 42 -5.09 11.28 -1.92
C LEU A 42 -5.42 9.91 -1.34
N TYR A 43 -4.63 9.43 -0.38
CA TYR A 43 -4.81 8.13 0.24
C TYR A 43 -4.97 8.26 1.74
N ILE A 44 -6.10 7.78 2.25
CA ILE A 44 -6.41 7.80 3.67
C ILE A 44 -6.26 6.36 4.17
N GLY A 45 -5.15 6.09 4.88
CA GLY A 45 -4.81 4.74 5.36
C GLY A 45 -4.20 4.72 6.76
N GLY A 46 -3.56 3.62 7.11
CA GLY A 46 -2.79 3.47 8.34
C GLY A 46 -3.40 2.42 9.28
N GLY A 47 -3.84 2.84 10.47
CA GLY A 47 -4.54 1.94 11.38
C GLY A 47 -5.82 1.39 10.73
N THR A 48 -6.93 2.10 10.85
CA THR A 48 -8.17 1.83 10.11
C THR A 48 -8.97 3.14 10.08
N PRO A 49 -8.97 3.89 8.97
CA PRO A 49 -9.73 5.15 8.85
C PRO A 49 -11.21 4.98 9.18
N THR A 50 -11.81 3.86 8.79
CA THR A 50 -13.21 3.51 9.08
C THR A 50 -13.48 3.15 10.55
N ALA A 51 -12.49 3.20 11.44
CA ALA A 51 -12.71 3.16 12.88
C ALA A 51 -13.31 4.47 13.42
N LEU A 52 -13.19 5.58 12.68
CA LEU A 52 -13.84 6.85 12.98
C LEU A 52 -15.36 6.70 12.96
N THR A 53 -16.09 7.49 13.75
CA THR A 53 -17.55 7.61 13.59
C THR A 53 -17.90 8.23 12.23
N ALA A 54 -19.16 8.10 11.80
CA ALA A 54 -19.61 8.72 10.55
C ALA A 54 -19.35 10.24 10.55
N ASP A 55 -19.69 10.94 11.63
CA ASP A 55 -19.45 12.39 11.79
C ASP A 55 -17.96 12.76 11.73
N GLN A 56 -17.08 11.95 12.35
CA GLN A 56 -15.64 12.17 12.33
C GLN A 56 -15.04 11.95 10.94
N LEU A 57 -15.53 10.93 10.23
CA LEU A 57 -15.13 10.63 8.86
C LEU A 57 -15.60 11.73 7.89
N GLU A 58 -16.84 12.21 8.06
CA GLU A 58 -17.38 13.34 7.29
C GLU A 58 -16.54 14.59 7.51
N TYR A 59 -16.22 14.91 8.78
CA TYR A 59 -15.35 16.03 9.11
C TYR A 59 -13.99 15.92 8.41
N LEU A 60 -13.33 14.76 8.51
CA LEU A 60 -12.02 14.53 7.90
C LEU A 60 -12.06 14.72 6.38
N LEU A 61 -12.99 14.05 5.69
CA LEU A 61 -13.10 14.10 4.23
C LEU A 61 -13.43 15.51 3.74
N LYS A 62 -14.35 16.19 4.43
CA LYS A 62 -14.74 17.56 4.08
C LYS A 62 -13.58 18.52 4.23
N GLU A 63 -12.86 18.50 5.35
CA GLU A 63 -11.76 19.45 5.56
C GLU A 63 -10.56 19.17 4.65
N LEU A 64 -10.21 17.90 4.40
CA LEU A 64 -9.12 17.56 3.46
C LEU A 64 -9.42 17.97 2.01
N THR A 65 -10.68 17.89 1.59
CA THR A 65 -11.04 18.13 0.17
C THR A 65 -11.45 19.57 -0.13
N LYS A 66 -11.76 20.37 0.90
CA LYS A 66 -12.26 21.74 0.77
C LYS A 66 -11.31 22.70 0.05
N SER A 67 -10.00 22.55 0.23
CA SER A 67 -8.98 23.43 -0.39
C SER A 67 -8.33 22.85 -1.64
N LEU A 68 -8.68 21.61 -2.02
CA LEU A 68 -8.08 20.92 -3.16
C LEU A 68 -8.83 21.23 -4.46
N ASP A 69 -8.08 21.41 -5.55
CA ASP A 69 -8.64 21.35 -6.89
C ASP A 69 -8.94 19.90 -7.28
N LEU A 70 -10.18 19.47 -7.02
CA LEU A 70 -10.64 18.12 -7.32
C LEU A 70 -10.67 17.81 -8.83
N SER A 71 -10.54 18.81 -9.71
CA SER A 71 -10.47 18.56 -11.16
C SER A 71 -9.17 17.84 -11.59
N GLN A 72 -8.13 17.92 -10.76
CA GLN A 72 -6.85 17.23 -10.97
C GLN A 72 -6.77 15.90 -10.21
N MET A 73 -7.76 15.58 -9.38
CA MET A 73 -7.77 14.36 -8.57
C MET A 73 -8.13 13.15 -9.43
N GLU A 74 -7.18 12.23 -9.59
CA GLU A 74 -7.36 10.96 -10.29
C GLU A 74 -7.91 9.89 -9.34
N GLU A 75 -7.40 9.86 -8.10
CA GLU A 75 -7.76 8.83 -7.13
C GLU A 75 -7.82 9.39 -5.70
N LEU A 76 -8.97 9.21 -5.05
CA LEU A 76 -9.10 9.37 -3.61
C LEU A 76 -9.46 8.00 -3.02
N THR A 77 -8.45 7.36 -2.42
CA THR A 77 -8.58 6.05 -1.79
C THR A 77 -8.79 6.18 -0.28
N ILE A 78 -9.67 5.35 0.27
CA ILE A 78 -9.75 5.10 1.71
C ILE A 78 -9.61 3.60 2.04
N GLU A 79 -8.84 3.31 3.08
CA GLU A 79 -8.78 1.96 3.66
C GLU A 79 -9.96 1.68 4.60
N ALA A 80 -10.47 0.45 4.50
CA ALA A 80 -11.57 -0.02 5.31
C ALA A 80 -11.31 -1.41 5.89
N ASN A 81 -11.79 -1.64 7.12
CA ASN A 81 -11.94 -2.97 7.68
C ASN A 81 -13.39 -3.40 7.47
N PRO A 82 -13.68 -4.61 6.93
CA PRO A 82 -15.05 -5.10 6.82
C PRO A 82 -15.84 -4.98 8.14
N GLY A 83 -15.20 -5.28 9.29
CA GLY A 83 -15.88 -5.20 10.59
C GLY A 83 -16.31 -3.79 11.03
N ASP A 84 -15.78 -2.72 10.42
CA ASP A 84 -15.97 -1.34 10.87
C ASP A 84 -16.74 -0.48 9.85
N LEU A 85 -17.05 -0.99 8.66
CA LEU A 85 -17.73 -0.24 7.59
C LEU A 85 -19.26 -0.46 7.63
N ASP A 86 -19.96 0.38 8.38
CA ASP A 86 -21.43 0.34 8.50
C ASP A 86 -22.14 1.20 7.42
N PRO A 87 -23.48 1.11 7.29
CA PRO A 87 -24.22 1.88 6.29
C PRO A 87 -24.06 3.40 6.40
N ASP A 88 -23.93 3.95 7.60
CA ASP A 88 -23.80 5.40 7.81
C ASP A 88 -22.45 5.89 7.29
N LYS A 89 -21.37 5.14 7.54
CA LYS A 89 -20.05 5.43 6.96
C LYS A 89 -20.05 5.30 5.43
N ILE A 90 -20.72 4.29 4.86
CA ILE A 90 -20.82 4.15 3.40
C ILE A 90 -21.55 5.35 2.79
N ALA A 91 -22.59 5.87 3.44
CA ALA A 91 -23.27 7.09 3.00
C ALA A 91 -22.31 8.29 2.99
N VAL A 92 -21.53 8.48 4.05
CA VAL A 92 -20.50 9.53 4.11
C VAL A 92 -19.47 9.39 2.98
N LEU A 93 -18.99 8.17 2.70
CA LEU A 93 -18.07 7.95 1.58
C LEU A 93 -18.70 8.31 0.24
N LYS A 94 -19.96 7.91 0.02
CA LYS A 94 -20.71 8.18 -1.21
C LYS A 94 -20.95 9.68 -1.45
N ASP A 95 -21.15 10.44 -0.38
CA ASP A 95 -21.37 11.89 -0.45
C ASP A 95 -20.05 12.70 -0.50
N SER A 96 -18.90 12.00 -0.55
CA SER A 96 -17.57 12.58 -0.63
C SER A 96 -16.91 12.34 -2.00
N PRO A 97 -15.76 12.98 -2.30
CA PRO A 97 -14.98 12.69 -3.51
C PRO A 97 -14.25 11.33 -3.51
N VAL A 98 -14.42 10.49 -2.49
CA VAL A 98 -13.81 9.15 -2.44
C VAL A 98 -14.29 8.35 -3.65
N ASN A 99 -13.35 7.84 -4.44
CA ASN A 99 -13.65 7.06 -5.64
C ASN A 99 -13.02 5.66 -5.61
N ARG A 100 -12.24 5.32 -4.57
CA ARG A 100 -11.67 3.99 -4.38
C ARG A 100 -11.72 3.55 -2.92
N VAL A 101 -12.12 2.30 -2.65
CA VAL A 101 -12.15 1.72 -1.30
C VAL A 101 -11.29 0.46 -1.27
N SER A 102 -10.30 0.40 -0.36
CA SER A 102 -9.46 -0.80 -0.16
C SER A 102 -9.85 -1.52 1.13
N LEU A 103 -10.32 -2.77 1.01
CA LEU A 103 -10.78 -3.58 2.13
C LEU A 103 -9.70 -4.56 2.59
N GLY A 104 -9.26 -4.42 3.83
CA GLY A 104 -8.28 -5.32 4.44
C GLY A 104 -8.84 -6.70 4.81
N VAL A 105 -9.16 -7.54 3.82
CA VAL A 105 -9.82 -8.85 4.00
C VAL A 105 -8.92 -9.90 4.66
N GLN A 106 -7.67 -9.96 4.23
CA GLN A 106 -6.61 -10.90 4.60
C GLN A 106 -6.86 -12.35 4.20
N THR A 107 -8.02 -12.92 4.55
CA THR A 107 -8.42 -14.28 4.16
C THR A 107 -9.93 -14.49 4.34
N PHE A 108 -10.52 -15.37 3.55
CA PHE A 108 -11.89 -15.85 3.68
C PHE A 108 -12.04 -17.01 4.68
N ASP A 109 -10.98 -17.42 5.39
CA ASP A 109 -11.06 -18.48 6.41
C ASP A 109 -11.19 -17.87 7.83
N ASN A 110 -12.37 -18.03 8.44
CA ASN A 110 -12.67 -17.56 9.79
C ASN A 110 -11.70 -18.05 10.88
N ARG A 111 -11.12 -19.25 10.72
CA ARG A 111 -10.15 -19.81 11.67
C ARG A 111 -8.81 -19.09 11.52
N LEU A 112 -8.38 -18.80 10.29
CA LEU A 112 -7.17 -18.03 10.02
C LEU A 112 -7.34 -16.58 10.46
N LEU A 113 -8.48 -15.93 10.14
CA LEU A 113 -8.83 -14.57 10.61
C LEU A 113 -8.64 -14.44 12.13
N LYS A 114 -9.19 -15.38 12.89
CA LYS A 114 -9.02 -15.42 14.36
C LYS A 114 -7.55 -15.60 14.77
N LYS A 115 -6.77 -16.42 14.06
CA LYS A 115 -5.34 -16.66 14.36
C LYS A 115 -4.47 -15.44 14.11
N ILE A 116 -4.80 -14.61 13.12
CA ILE A 116 -4.06 -13.38 12.76
C ILE A 116 -4.57 -12.14 13.50
N GLY A 117 -5.64 -12.28 14.30
CA GLY A 117 -6.19 -11.20 15.12
C GLY A 117 -7.10 -10.26 14.34
N ARG A 118 -7.86 -10.77 13.37
CA ARG A 118 -8.98 -10.02 12.76
C ARG A 118 -10.26 -10.22 13.57
N SER A 119 -11.06 -9.16 13.66
CA SER A 119 -12.36 -9.14 14.35
C SER A 119 -13.53 -9.50 13.43
N HIS A 120 -13.37 -9.31 12.13
CA HIS A 120 -14.40 -9.61 11.13
C HIS A 120 -14.46 -11.10 10.80
N GLN A 121 -15.57 -11.51 10.21
CA GLN A 121 -15.83 -12.84 9.66
C GLN A 121 -15.95 -12.77 8.14
N GLU A 122 -15.92 -13.93 7.51
CA GLU A 122 -16.07 -14.07 6.06
C GLU A 122 -17.34 -13.38 5.54
N GLN A 123 -18.46 -13.50 6.26
CA GLN A 123 -19.74 -12.90 5.85
C GLN A 123 -19.67 -11.37 5.78
N ASP A 124 -18.93 -10.72 6.68
CA ASP A 124 -18.80 -9.26 6.69
C ASP A 124 -18.15 -8.77 5.38
N ILE A 125 -17.24 -9.56 4.80
CA ILE A 125 -16.60 -9.24 3.52
C ILE A 125 -17.65 -9.12 2.41
N TYR A 126 -18.49 -10.14 2.25
CA TYR A 126 -19.52 -10.16 1.21
C TYR A 126 -20.52 -9.02 1.41
N ASP A 127 -21.01 -8.85 2.65
CA ASP A 127 -21.98 -7.81 2.99
C ASP A 127 -21.43 -6.40 2.69
N ASN A 128 -20.15 -6.14 2.97
CA ASN A 128 -19.53 -4.85 2.67
C ASN A 128 -19.30 -4.61 1.19
N ILE A 129 -18.83 -5.62 0.46
CA ILE A 129 -18.66 -5.52 -1.00
C ILE A 129 -20.01 -5.21 -1.66
N ASP A 130 -21.07 -5.93 -1.28
CA ASP A 130 -22.41 -5.72 -1.82
C ASP A 130 -22.93 -4.31 -1.50
N ARG A 131 -22.73 -3.83 -0.27
CA ARG A 131 -23.13 -2.46 0.11
C ARG A 131 -22.36 -1.39 -0.64
N LEU A 132 -21.05 -1.57 -0.84
CA LEU A 132 -20.23 -0.64 -1.62
C LEU A 132 -20.69 -0.60 -3.08
N LYS A 133 -20.95 -1.77 -3.69
CA LYS A 133 -21.51 -1.86 -5.04
C LYS A 133 -22.88 -1.18 -5.14
N LEU A 134 -23.78 -1.42 -4.18
CA LEU A 134 -25.08 -0.75 -4.11
C LEU A 134 -24.97 0.77 -3.92
N ALA A 135 -23.95 1.22 -3.20
CA ALA A 135 -23.61 2.63 -3.06
C ALA A 135 -23.04 3.23 -4.35
N GLY A 136 -22.65 2.42 -5.34
CA GLY A 136 -22.17 2.86 -6.64
C GLY A 136 -20.65 2.91 -6.76
N PHE A 137 -19.91 2.32 -5.81
CA PHE A 137 -18.46 2.13 -5.96
C PHE A 137 -18.19 1.03 -6.97
N ASP A 138 -17.45 1.38 -8.03
CA ASP A 138 -16.96 0.46 -9.04
C ASP A 138 -15.48 0.08 -8.80
N ASN A 139 -14.67 1.00 -8.28
CA ASN A 139 -13.27 0.79 -7.93
C ASN A 139 -13.12 0.30 -6.47
N ILE A 140 -13.34 -1.00 -6.27
CA ILE A 140 -13.17 -1.68 -4.98
C ILE A 140 -11.95 -2.58 -5.05
N SER A 141 -11.12 -2.51 -4.01
CA SER A 141 -9.97 -3.39 -3.78
C SER A 141 -10.19 -4.25 -2.54
N ILE A 142 -9.62 -5.46 -2.55
CA ILE A 142 -9.39 -6.23 -1.33
C ILE A 142 -7.90 -6.54 -1.17
N ASP A 143 -7.47 -6.63 0.08
CA ASP A 143 -6.12 -7.06 0.43
C ASP A 143 -6.18 -8.48 0.99
N LEU A 144 -5.40 -9.40 0.44
CA LEU A 144 -5.27 -10.78 0.88
C LEU A 144 -3.82 -11.09 1.24
N ILE A 145 -3.65 -11.90 2.28
CA ILE A 145 -2.34 -12.37 2.71
C ILE A 145 -2.24 -13.87 2.45
N TYR A 146 -1.23 -14.27 1.69
CA TYR A 146 -0.84 -15.68 1.57
C TYR A 146 0.36 -15.99 2.45
N ALA A 147 0.72 -17.27 2.54
CA ALA A 147 1.72 -17.80 3.46
C ALA A 147 1.43 -17.49 4.95
N LEU A 148 0.15 -17.41 5.33
CA LEU A 148 -0.26 -17.27 6.72
C LEU A 148 0.15 -18.49 7.56
N PRO A 149 0.28 -18.35 8.90
CA PRO A 149 0.66 -19.48 9.75
C PRO A 149 -0.35 -20.62 9.60
N THR A 150 0.15 -21.83 9.37
CA THR A 150 -0.63 -23.06 9.07
C THR A 150 -1.43 -23.05 7.77
N GLN A 151 -1.29 -22.04 6.90
CA GLN A 151 -2.04 -21.99 5.64
C GLN A 151 -1.52 -23.04 4.65
N THR A 152 -2.44 -23.76 4.01
CA THR A 152 -2.11 -24.74 2.97
C THR A 152 -2.34 -24.17 1.58
N MET A 153 -1.81 -24.85 0.55
CA MET A 153 -2.06 -24.50 -0.84
C MET A 153 -3.56 -24.51 -1.15
N GLU A 154 -4.31 -25.51 -0.70
CA GLU A 154 -5.75 -25.62 -0.94
C GLU A 154 -6.51 -24.41 -0.37
N GLN A 155 -6.09 -23.89 0.78
CA GLN A 155 -6.67 -22.67 1.34
C GLN A 155 -6.35 -21.45 0.47
N VAL A 156 -5.15 -21.34 -0.09
CA VAL A 156 -4.82 -20.26 -1.06
C VAL A 156 -5.70 -20.36 -2.30
N GLN A 157 -5.87 -21.57 -2.86
CA GLN A 157 -6.76 -21.81 -4.00
C GLN A 157 -8.21 -21.40 -3.71
N GLU A 158 -8.72 -21.76 -2.53
CA GLU A 158 -10.06 -21.33 -2.09
C GLU A 158 -10.17 -19.81 -1.95
N ASN A 159 -9.16 -19.15 -1.37
CA ASN A 159 -9.14 -17.68 -1.22
C ASN A 159 -9.16 -16.98 -2.57
N VAL A 160 -8.33 -17.41 -3.53
CA VAL A 160 -8.29 -16.84 -4.89
C VAL A 160 -9.63 -17.06 -5.60
N ALA A 161 -10.20 -18.26 -5.53
CA ALA A 161 -11.49 -18.55 -6.15
C ALA A 161 -12.62 -17.67 -5.58
N LYS A 162 -12.68 -17.49 -4.25
CA LYS A 162 -13.66 -16.61 -3.60
C LYS A 162 -13.44 -15.14 -3.96
N ALA A 163 -12.19 -14.69 -3.98
CA ALA A 163 -11.84 -13.33 -4.37
C ALA A 163 -12.32 -13.01 -5.79
N LEU A 164 -12.04 -13.89 -6.75
CA LEU A 164 -12.49 -13.76 -8.14
C LEU A 164 -14.02 -13.74 -8.25
N ALA A 165 -14.72 -14.51 -7.42
CA ALA A 165 -16.18 -14.54 -7.39
C ALA A 165 -16.82 -13.25 -6.87
N LEU A 166 -16.07 -12.38 -6.19
CA LEU A 166 -16.56 -11.07 -5.76
C LEU A 166 -16.81 -10.12 -6.94
N ASP A 167 -16.20 -10.38 -8.11
CA ASP A 167 -16.34 -9.54 -9.32
C ASP A 167 -16.01 -8.06 -9.03
N ILE A 168 -14.79 -7.82 -8.55
CA ILE A 168 -14.23 -6.49 -8.26
C ILE A 168 -12.98 -6.27 -9.11
N PRO A 169 -12.62 -5.02 -9.43
CA PRO A 169 -11.60 -4.77 -10.44
C PRO A 169 -10.16 -4.80 -9.91
N HIS A 170 -9.93 -4.83 -8.60
CA HIS A 170 -8.59 -4.76 -8.02
C HIS A 170 -8.42 -5.72 -6.84
N MET A 171 -7.23 -6.33 -6.73
CA MET A 171 -6.84 -7.16 -5.60
C MET A 171 -5.36 -6.98 -5.28
N SER A 172 -5.05 -6.82 -3.99
CA SER A 172 -3.69 -6.87 -3.45
C SER A 172 -3.49 -8.25 -2.83
N LEU A 173 -2.55 -9.05 -3.33
CA LEU A 173 -2.15 -10.34 -2.78
C LEU A 173 -0.66 -10.32 -2.46
N TYR A 174 -0.34 -10.28 -1.18
CA TYR A 174 1.06 -10.24 -0.70
C TYR A 174 1.33 -11.35 0.32
N SER A 175 2.60 -11.74 0.40
CA SER A 175 3.03 -12.70 1.41
C SER A 175 2.99 -12.08 2.79
N LEU A 176 2.82 -12.91 3.81
CA LEU A 176 3.00 -12.50 5.19
C LEU A 176 4.45 -12.06 5.44
N ILE A 177 4.66 -10.76 5.61
CA ILE A 177 5.95 -10.20 6.05
C ILE A 177 6.01 -10.20 7.59
N LEU A 178 7.13 -10.68 8.14
CA LEU A 178 7.37 -10.68 9.59
C LEU A 178 8.15 -9.44 10.02
N GLU A 179 7.47 -8.51 10.67
CA GLU A 179 8.11 -7.29 11.16
C GLU A 179 8.64 -7.42 12.59
N ASN A 180 9.81 -6.84 12.84
CA ASN A 180 10.60 -7.05 14.07
C ASN A 180 9.86 -6.74 15.38
N HIS A 181 8.90 -5.81 15.33
CA HIS A 181 8.15 -5.32 16.49
C HIS A 181 6.79 -5.99 16.68
N THR A 182 6.50 -7.06 15.92
CA THR A 182 5.17 -7.70 15.93
C THR A 182 5.05 -8.89 16.89
N VAL A 183 3.81 -9.22 17.25
CA VAL A 183 3.50 -10.44 18.03
C VAL A 183 3.93 -11.70 17.27
N PHE A 184 3.80 -11.70 15.94
CA PHE A 184 4.24 -12.80 15.10
C PHE A 184 5.76 -12.99 15.14
N MET A 185 6.55 -11.93 15.03
CA MET A 185 8.01 -12.08 15.15
C MET A 185 8.43 -12.61 16.52
N ASN A 186 7.76 -12.18 17.59
CA ASN A 186 7.98 -12.73 18.93
C ASN A 186 7.61 -14.22 19.05
N ARG A 187 6.58 -14.69 18.33
CA ARG A 187 6.22 -16.12 18.27
C ARG A 187 7.22 -16.90 17.41
N MET A 188 7.67 -16.34 16.30
CA MET A 188 8.67 -16.92 15.40
C MET A 188 9.99 -17.15 16.12
N ARG A 189 10.51 -16.12 16.84
CA ARG A 189 11.72 -16.22 17.69
C ARG A 189 11.63 -17.30 18.77
N ARG A 190 10.41 -17.72 19.13
CA ARG A 190 10.15 -18.79 20.12
C ARG A 190 9.84 -20.15 19.48
N GLY A 191 9.93 -20.28 18.15
CA GLY A 191 9.59 -21.49 17.40
C GLY A 191 8.11 -21.86 17.44
N LYS A 192 7.22 -20.87 17.66
CA LYS A 192 5.77 -21.07 17.85
C LYS A 192 4.92 -20.51 16.73
N LEU A 193 5.52 -20.20 15.57
CA LEU A 193 4.82 -19.70 14.40
C LEU A 193 5.14 -20.62 13.21
N PRO A 194 4.32 -21.65 12.95
CA PRO A 194 4.55 -22.54 11.82
C PRO A 194 4.16 -21.84 10.52
N LEU A 195 5.16 -21.32 9.81
CA LEU A 195 5.00 -20.74 8.48
C LEU A 195 5.25 -21.80 7.40
N PRO A 196 4.67 -21.64 6.20
CA PRO A 196 5.11 -22.39 5.03
C PRO A 196 6.61 -22.23 4.79
N LYS A 197 7.21 -23.23 4.13
CA LYS A 197 8.59 -23.11 3.66
C LYS A 197 8.65 -22.19 2.45
N GLU A 198 9.81 -21.58 2.19
CA GLU A 198 10.05 -20.71 1.03
C GLU A 198 9.61 -21.35 -0.29
N GLU A 199 9.88 -22.64 -0.50
CA GLU A 199 9.45 -23.39 -1.69
C GLU A 199 7.91 -23.38 -1.85
N MET A 200 7.17 -23.62 -0.76
CA MET A 200 5.70 -23.62 -0.76
C MET A 200 5.15 -22.20 -0.96
N GLU A 201 5.78 -21.19 -0.38
CA GLU A 201 5.41 -19.79 -0.58
C GLU A 201 5.58 -19.36 -2.05
N ALA A 202 6.68 -19.77 -2.69
CA ALA A 202 6.92 -19.53 -4.11
C ALA A 202 5.86 -20.23 -4.98
N GLU A 203 5.52 -21.49 -4.66
CA GLU A 203 4.43 -22.22 -5.33
C GLU A 203 3.08 -21.49 -5.18
N MET A 204 2.77 -20.99 -3.98
CA MET A 204 1.52 -20.22 -3.72
C MET A 204 1.47 -18.96 -4.58
N PHE A 205 2.57 -18.21 -4.64
CA PHE A 205 2.65 -16.99 -5.43
C PHE A 205 2.55 -17.27 -6.93
N GLU A 206 3.22 -18.31 -7.43
CA GLU A 206 3.11 -18.71 -8.83
C GLU A 206 1.67 -19.09 -9.21
N TYR A 207 0.98 -19.85 -8.35
CA TYR A 207 -0.43 -20.19 -8.55
C TYR A 207 -1.31 -18.92 -8.60
N ILE A 208 -1.11 -17.98 -7.67
CA ILE A 208 -1.86 -16.71 -7.63
C ILE A 208 -1.70 -15.95 -8.94
N ILE A 209 -0.47 -15.74 -9.41
CA ILE A 209 -0.23 -15.00 -10.66
C ILE A 209 -0.94 -15.67 -11.84
N GLN A 210 -0.78 -16.99 -11.99
CA GLN A 210 -1.38 -17.72 -13.10
C GLN A 210 -2.91 -17.63 -13.10
N GLU A 211 -3.55 -17.78 -11.95
CA GLU A 211 -5.01 -17.73 -11.84
C GLU A 211 -5.57 -16.33 -12.02
N MET A 212 -4.91 -15.30 -11.47
CA MET A 212 -5.31 -13.90 -11.67
C MET A 212 -5.18 -13.50 -13.15
N GLU A 213 -4.07 -13.85 -13.81
CA GLU A 213 -3.89 -13.62 -15.25
C GLU A 213 -4.92 -14.38 -16.09
N ARG A 214 -5.21 -15.65 -15.74
CA ARG A 214 -6.25 -16.46 -16.40
C ARG A 214 -7.65 -15.84 -16.27
N ALA A 215 -7.93 -15.20 -15.14
CA ALA A 215 -9.15 -14.44 -14.90
C ALA A 215 -9.14 -13.05 -15.55
N GLY A 216 -8.08 -12.68 -16.27
CA GLY A 216 -7.94 -11.43 -16.99
C GLY A 216 -7.59 -10.23 -16.10
N PHE A 217 -6.87 -10.45 -15.00
CA PHE A 217 -6.22 -9.38 -14.24
C PHE A 217 -4.78 -9.23 -14.71
N GLU A 218 -4.26 -8.02 -14.67
CA GLU A 218 -2.86 -7.72 -14.93
C GLU A 218 -2.09 -7.63 -13.61
N HIS A 219 -1.03 -8.43 -13.47
CA HIS A 219 -0.02 -8.28 -12.42
C HIS A 219 0.86 -7.07 -12.75
N TYR A 220 0.43 -5.87 -12.36
CA TYR A 220 1.04 -4.62 -12.83
C TYR A 220 2.24 -4.18 -11.97
N GLU A 221 2.31 -4.64 -10.73
CA GLU A 221 3.44 -4.49 -9.80
C GLU A 221 3.45 -5.64 -8.79
N ILE A 222 4.38 -5.67 -7.83
CA ILE A 222 4.70 -6.82 -6.97
C ILE A 222 3.50 -7.57 -6.42
N SER A 223 2.58 -6.87 -5.75
CA SER A 223 1.50 -7.48 -4.96
C SER A 223 0.12 -7.27 -5.55
N ASN A 224 -0.04 -6.38 -6.52
CA ASN A 224 -1.32 -5.88 -6.97
C ASN A 224 -1.66 -6.37 -8.37
N PHE A 225 -2.94 -6.70 -8.49
CA PHE A 225 -3.58 -7.22 -9.69
C PHE A 225 -4.79 -6.36 -9.97
N SER A 226 -4.96 -5.93 -11.21
CA SER A 226 -6.11 -5.11 -11.59
C SER A 226 -6.68 -5.49 -12.95
N LYS A 227 -7.95 -5.14 -13.17
CA LYS A 227 -8.48 -4.96 -14.52
C LYS A 227 -7.83 -3.71 -15.13
N PRO A 228 -7.62 -3.68 -16.46
CA PRO A 228 -7.04 -2.52 -17.13
C PRO A 228 -7.77 -1.22 -16.76
N GLY A 229 -7.01 -0.20 -16.34
CA GLY A 229 -7.54 1.10 -15.93
C GLY A 229 -7.85 1.23 -14.44
N PHE A 230 -7.89 0.13 -13.69
CA PHE A 230 -8.13 0.12 -12.23
C PHE A 230 -6.85 -0.09 -11.41
N GLU A 231 -5.67 0.15 -12.00
CA GLU A 231 -4.42 0.17 -11.23
C GLU A 231 -4.52 1.23 -10.13
N SER A 232 -4.05 0.92 -8.91
CA SER A 232 -3.95 1.92 -7.84
C SER A 232 -3.01 3.04 -8.28
N ARG A 233 -3.58 4.21 -8.57
CA ARG A 233 -2.81 5.39 -9.02
C ARG A 233 -1.88 5.84 -7.91
N HIS A 234 -2.33 5.79 -6.66
CA HIS A 234 -1.50 6.18 -5.52
C HIS A 234 -0.30 5.25 -5.34
N ASN A 235 -0.47 3.93 -5.46
CA ASN A 235 0.65 2.99 -5.36
C ASN A 235 1.66 3.20 -6.49
N LEU A 236 1.17 3.47 -7.71
CA LEU A 236 2.03 3.76 -8.85
C LEU A 236 2.85 5.03 -8.66
N MET A 237 2.35 6.04 -7.93
CA MET A 237 3.14 7.24 -7.59
C MET A 237 4.37 6.90 -6.75
N TYR A 238 4.24 6.00 -5.76
CA TYR A 238 5.38 5.50 -4.99
C TYR A 238 6.38 4.75 -5.88
N TRP A 239 5.90 3.86 -6.74
CA TRP A 239 6.76 3.11 -7.65
C TRP A 239 7.38 3.96 -8.77
N ASP A 240 6.83 5.13 -9.02
CA ASP A 240 7.34 6.15 -9.93
C ASP A 240 8.35 7.10 -9.25
N ASN A 241 8.70 6.83 -7.98
CA ASN A 241 9.52 7.69 -7.13
C ASN A 241 9.06 9.16 -7.22
N ALA A 242 7.75 9.37 -7.23
CA ALA A 242 7.16 10.69 -7.20
C ALA A 242 7.17 11.23 -5.76
N GLU A 243 7.15 12.54 -5.64
CA GLU A 243 7.04 13.20 -4.35
C GLU A 243 5.64 13.05 -3.76
N TYR A 244 5.55 12.99 -2.44
CA TYR A 244 4.31 12.85 -1.70
C TYR A 244 4.42 13.42 -0.29
N TYR A 245 3.32 13.99 0.18
CA TYR A 245 3.19 14.46 1.56
C TYR A 245 2.77 13.30 2.47
N GLY A 246 3.45 13.18 3.61
CA GLY A 246 3.11 12.26 4.68
C GLY A 246 2.60 13.00 5.89
N LEU A 247 1.28 12.99 6.11
CA LEU A 247 0.63 13.74 7.20
C LEU A 247 0.04 12.79 8.23
N GLY A 248 0.04 13.23 9.49
CA GLY A 248 -0.45 12.43 10.62
C GLY A 248 0.63 11.70 11.40
N ALA A 249 0.23 11.12 12.52
CA ALA A 249 1.16 10.53 13.47
C ALA A 249 1.89 9.30 12.90
N GLY A 250 3.21 9.40 12.80
CA GLY A 250 4.09 8.37 12.28
C GLY A 250 4.11 8.27 10.75
N ALA A 251 3.48 9.21 10.04
CA ALA A 251 3.53 9.29 8.60
C ALA A 251 4.95 9.62 8.13
N SER A 252 5.29 9.15 6.92
CA SER A 252 6.52 9.48 6.23
C SER A 252 6.19 10.17 4.92
N GLY A 253 6.99 11.17 4.55
CA GLY A 253 6.83 11.92 3.31
C GLY A 253 8.15 12.10 2.59
N TYR A 254 8.06 12.48 1.32
CA TYR A 254 9.19 12.76 0.44
C TYR A 254 8.84 13.95 -0.46
N VAL A 255 9.43 15.11 -0.20
CA VAL A 255 9.14 16.38 -0.92
C VAL A 255 10.43 17.16 -1.08
N ASP A 256 10.67 17.74 -2.25
CA ASP A 256 11.85 18.55 -2.56
C ASP A 256 13.19 17.85 -2.25
N GLY A 257 13.27 16.54 -2.50
CA GLY A 257 14.46 15.74 -2.17
C GLY A 257 14.65 15.44 -0.67
N ILE A 258 13.69 15.81 0.18
CA ILE A 258 13.73 15.60 1.63
C ILE A 258 12.80 14.47 2.01
N ARG A 259 13.37 13.41 2.60
CA ARG A 259 12.59 12.40 3.30
C ARG A 259 12.38 12.82 4.73
N TYR A 260 11.16 12.65 5.22
CA TYR A 260 10.86 12.95 6.61
C TYR A 260 9.92 11.93 7.23
N LYS A 261 9.89 11.96 8.56
CA LYS A 261 8.97 11.18 9.37
C LYS A 261 8.38 12.04 10.47
N ASN A 262 7.07 11.95 10.66
CA ASN A 262 6.37 12.61 11.74
C ASN A 262 6.46 11.82 13.05
N HIS A 263 6.26 12.50 14.18
CA HIS A 263 6.18 11.84 15.48
C HIS A 263 5.13 10.71 15.47
N GLY A 264 5.52 9.51 15.92
CA GLY A 264 4.61 8.36 16.01
C GLY A 264 3.59 8.42 17.15
N PRO A 265 3.99 8.68 18.41
CA PRO A 265 3.05 8.76 19.52
C PRO A 265 2.09 9.95 19.36
N ILE A 266 0.78 9.67 19.36
CA ILE A 266 -0.31 10.66 19.12
C ILE A 266 -0.13 11.96 19.91
N ARG A 267 0.24 11.87 21.19
CA ARG A 267 0.46 13.07 22.04
C ARG A 267 1.64 13.91 21.58
N HIS A 268 2.76 13.28 21.23
CA HIS A 268 3.95 13.99 20.77
C HIS A 268 3.69 14.61 19.39
N TYR A 269 2.98 13.90 18.52
CA TYR A 269 2.54 14.43 17.22
C TYR A 269 1.69 15.70 17.37
N MET A 270 0.62 15.65 18.18
CA MET A 270 -0.23 16.83 18.37
C MET A 270 0.55 18.02 18.95
N GLN A 271 1.41 17.79 19.95
CA GLN A 271 2.25 18.85 20.51
C GLN A 271 3.19 19.45 19.45
N ALA A 272 3.84 18.61 18.64
CA ALA A 272 4.75 19.06 17.60
C ALA A 272 4.02 19.86 16.50
N VAL A 273 2.78 19.46 16.16
CA VAL A 273 1.90 20.28 15.32
C VAL A 273 1.62 21.62 15.99
N GLU A 274 1.24 21.70 17.26
CA GLU A 274 1.02 22.98 17.95
C GLU A 274 2.27 23.88 17.92
N GLU A 275 3.47 23.30 18.03
CA GLU A 275 4.75 23.99 18.00
C GLU A 275 5.21 24.45 16.61
N GLY A 276 4.56 23.96 15.53
CA GLY A 276 4.81 24.43 14.17
C GLY A 276 5.27 23.36 13.18
N ASN A 277 5.82 22.23 13.67
CA ASN A 277 6.40 21.20 12.82
C ASN A 277 6.23 19.80 13.44
N ALA A 278 5.54 18.90 12.73
CA ALA A 278 5.30 17.53 13.18
C ALA A 278 6.47 16.56 12.92
N ARG A 279 7.46 16.97 12.13
CA ARG A 279 8.57 16.13 11.66
C ARG A 279 9.58 15.90 12.78
N VAL A 280 9.89 14.64 13.07
CA VAL A 280 10.89 14.22 14.08
C VAL A 280 12.23 13.82 13.46
N GLN A 281 12.23 13.50 12.17
CA GLN A 281 13.40 13.11 11.40
C GLN A 281 13.29 13.67 9.99
N GLU A 282 14.40 14.20 9.48
CA GLU A 282 14.54 14.65 8.09
C GLU A 282 15.89 14.18 7.54
N GLU A 283 15.92 13.83 6.27
CA GLU A 283 17.09 13.37 5.52
C GLU A 283 17.05 14.01 4.12
N HIS A 284 18.13 14.68 3.73
CA HIS A 284 18.29 15.23 2.39
C HIS A 284 18.97 14.22 1.50
N LEU A 285 18.26 13.76 0.47
CA LEU A 285 18.81 12.81 -0.48
C LEU A 285 19.75 13.50 -1.46
N THR A 286 20.89 12.87 -1.70
CA THR A 286 21.78 13.19 -2.80
C THR A 286 21.16 12.77 -4.13
N GLN A 287 21.65 13.35 -5.23
CA GLN A 287 21.20 12.97 -6.57
C GLN A 287 21.45 11.48 -6.85
N THR A 288 22.54 10.93 -6.33
CA THR A 288 22.87 9.50 -6.41
C THR A 288 21.78 8.65 -5.76
N GLU A 289 21.44 8.91 -4.50
CA GLU A 289 20.40 8.17 -3.77
C GLU A 289 19.04 8.27 -4.47
N MET A 290 18.68 9.44 -5.00
CA MET A 290 17.43 9.58 -5.76
C MET A 290 17.41 8.77 -7.07
N MET A 291 18.55 8.63 -7.76
CA MET A 291 18.67 7.78 -8.94
C MET A 291 18.59 6.29 -8.59
N GLU A 292 19.24 5.88 -7.50
CA GLU A 292 19.17 4.51 -6.98
C GLU A 292 17.74 4.12 -6.63
N GLU A 293 17.00 5.03 -6.00
CA GLU A 293 15.60 4.84 -5.63
C GLU A 293 14.66 4.77 -6.83
N GLU A 294 14.90 5.59 -7.86
CA GLU A 294 14.16 5.49 -9.13
C GLU A 294 14.27 4.07 -9.71
N MET A 295 15.47 3.49 -9.67
CA MET A 295 15.69 2.12 -10.13
C MET A 295 15.08 1.09 -9.19
N PHE A 296 15.31 1.24 -7.88
CA PHE A 296 14.84 0.29 -6.87
C PHE A 296 13.32 0.20 -6.82
N LEU A 297 12.63 1.34 -6.90
CA LEU A 297 11.17 1.42 -6.88
C LEU A 297 10.59 1.10 -8.26
N GLY A 298 11.16 1.66 -9.32
CA GLY A 298 10.60 1.54 -10.67
C GLY A 298 10.64 0.13 -11.24
N LEU A 299 11.67 -0.67 -10.89
CA LEU A 299 11.78 -2.06 -11.33
C LEU A 299 10.78 -3.01 -10.66
N ARG A 300 10.05 -2.55 -9.63
CA ARG A 300 8.95 -3.29 -8.99
C ARG A 300 7.67 -3.31 -9.82
N LYS A 301 7.57 -2.45 -10.84
CA LYS A 301 6.47 -2.45 -11.83
C LYS A 301 6.78 -3.37 -13.00
N LYS A 302 5.74 -3.99 -13.55
CA LYS A 302 5.82 -4.73 -14.83
C LYS A 302 6.21 -3.84 -16.01
N THR A 303 5.87 -2.55 -15.94
CA THR A 303 6.27 -1.55 -16.94
C THR A 303 7.74 -1.11 -16.79
N GLY A 304 8.34 -1.30 -15.62
CA GLY A 304 9.72 -0.90 -15.33
C GLY A 304 9.97 0.60 -15.34
N VAL A 305 11.22 0.97 -15.65
CA VAL A 305 11.75 2.35 -15.67
C VAL A 305 11.94 2.80 -17.12
N SER A 306 11.42 4.00 -17.45
CA SER A 306 11.70 4.63 -18.74
C SER A 306 13.04 5.36 -18.69
N LYS A 307 13.96 5.02 -19.59
CA LYS A 307 15.26 5.71 -19.69
C LYS A 307 15.09 7.20 -19.96
N LYS A 308 14.18 7.56 -20.88
CA LYS A 308 13.87 8.95 -21.21
C LYS A 308 13.41 9.75 -19.97
N ARG A 309 12.44 9.22 -19.21
CA ARG A 309 11.94 9.89 -18.00
C ARG A 309 13.05 10.04 -16.94
N PHE A 310 13.90 9.03 -16.79
CA PHE A 310 15.07 9.09 -15.91
C PHE A 310 16.00 10.24 -16.32
N GLU A 311 16.35 10.33 -17.61
CA GLU A 311 17.23 11.38 -18.14
C GLU A 311 16.61 12.77 -17.99
N GLU A 312 15.30 12.91 -18.21
CA GLU A 312 14.56 14.16 -18.00
C GLU A 312 14.54 14.58 -16.52
N LYS A 313 14.40 13.62 -15.60
CA LYS A 313 14.33 13.86 -14.15
C LYS A 313 15.69 14.22 -13.56
N PHE A 314 16.77 13.54 -13.96
CA PHE A 314 18.09 13.69 -13.34
C PHE A 314 19.09 14.48 -14.19
N GLY A 315 18.84 14.70 -15.48
CA GLY A 315 19.79 15.35 -16.39
C GLY A 315 21.06 14.53 -16.65
N VAL A 316 21.04 13.24 -16.34
CA VAL A 316 22.16 12.30 -16.50
C VAL A 316 21.80 11.27 -17.57
N ASN A 317 22.72 10.99 -18.50
CA ASN A 317 22.51 9.96 -19.52
C ASN A 317 22.42 8.56 -18.89
N PHE A 318 21.32 7.85 -19.18
CA PHE A 318 21.02 6.58 -18.53
C PHE A 318 22.07 5.50 -18.85
N ASP A 319 22.41 5.35 -20.13
CA ASP A 319 23.31 4.28 -20.57
C ASP A 319 24.75 4.49 -20.07
N GLN A 320 25.18 5.74 -19.90
CA GLN A 320 26.45 6.08 -19.26
C GLN A 320 26.47 5.64 -17.78
N GLN A 321 25.36 5.85 -17.06
CA GLN A 321 25.26 5.53 -15.64
C GLN A 321 25.07 4.03 -15.38
N TYR A 322 24.12 3.39 -16.08
CA TYR A 322 23.61 2.05 -15.78
C TYR A 322 23.73 1.05 -16.93
N GLY A 323 24.21 1.44 -18.12
CA GLY A 323 24.23 0.58 -19.30
C GLY A 323 24.96 -0.75 -19.07
N SER A 324 26.12 -0.71 -18.40
CA SER A 324 26.89 -1.92 -18.09
C SER A 324 26.19 -2.87 -17.11
N VAL A 325 25.39 -2.33 -16.18
CA VAL A 325 24.56 -3.12 -15.24
C VAL A 325 23.43 -3.79 -16.00
N VAL A 326 22.73 -3.03 -16.85
CA VAL A 326 21.62 -3.53 -17.67
C VAL A 326 22.08 -4.64 -18.61
N GLU A 327 23.20 -4.47 -19.32
CA GLU A 327 23.75 -5.50 -20.22
C GLU A 327 24.04 -6.82 -19.48
N LYS A 328 24.68 -6.75 -18.30
CA LYS A 328 24.96 -7.94 -17.49
C LYS A 328 23.69 -8.66 -17.06
N LEU A 329 22.68 -7.91 -16.62
CA LEU A 329 21.41 -8.48 -16.16
C LEU A 329 20.57 -9.05 -17.33
N ILE A 330 20.64 -8.46 -18.52
CA ILE A 330 20.07 -9.03 -19.75
C ILE A 330 20.75 -10.37 -20.08
N GLN A 331 22.09 -10.44 -20.02
CA GLN A 331 22.82 -11.69 -20.26
C GLN A 331 22.46 -12.81 -19.26
N GLN A 332 22.08 -12.44 -18.03
CA GLN A 332 21.59 -13.37 -17.00
C GLN A 332 20.11 -13.77 -17.18
N GLY A 333 19.40 -13.15 -18.14
CA GLY A 333 17.98 -13.35 -18.40
C GLY A 333 17.05 -12.72 -17.35
N LEU A 334 17.55 -11.74 -16.59
CA LEU A 334 16.80 -11.07 -15.51
C LEU A 334 16.10 -9.80 -15.97
N LEU A 335 16.61 -9.14 -17.01
CA LEU A 335 15.97 -8.00 -17.67
C LEU A 335 15.58 -8.32 -19.11
N VAL A 336 14.52 -7.68 -19.59
CA VAL A 336 14.10 -7.75 -21.00
C VAL A 336 15.05 -6.88 -21.84
N PRO A 337 15.58 -7.37 -22.98
CA PRO A 337 16.35 -6.53 -23.89
C PRO A 337 15.42 -5.52 -24.58
N ASP A 338 15.53 -4.26 -24.19
CA ASP A 338 14.73 -3.16 -24.68
C ASP A 338 15.58 -1.87 -24.72
N LYS A 339 15.36 -1.03 -25.73
CA LYS A 339 16.17 0.17 -25.95
C LYS A 339 15.77 1.32 -25.03
N ASP A 340 14.48 1.43 -24.73
CA ASP A 340 13.88 2.62 -24.12
C ASP A 340 13.44 2.37 -22.68
N ILE A 341 13.22 1.10 -22.31
CA ILE A 341 12.67 0.69 -21.01
C ILE A 341 13.58 -0.33 -20.34
N VAL A 342 13.80 -0.18 -19.03
CA VAL A 342 14.45 -1.20 -18.20
C VAL A 342 13.39 -1.88 -17.34
N ARG A 343 13.13 -3.15 -17.62
CA ARG A 343 12.13 -3.94 -16.88
C ARG A 343 12.55 -5.39 -16.71
N MET A 344 12.10 -5.97 -15.61
CA MET A 344 12.41 -7.35 -15.26
C MET A 344 11.69 -8.36 -16.17
N THR A 345 12.33 -9.49 -16.44
CA THR A 345 11.63 -10.68 -16.92
C THR A 345 10.79 -11.27 -15.78
N LYS A 346 9.92 -12.26 -16.08
CA LYS A 346 9.23 -13.02 -15.01
C LYS A 346 10.22 -13.60 -14.00
N LYS A 347 11.36 -14.15 -14.47
CA LYS A 347 12.45 -14.63 -13.62
C LYS A 347 13.09 -13.51 -12.79
N GLY A 348 13.29 -12.34 -13.39
CA GLY A 348 13.82 -11.16 -12.71
C GLY A 348 12.94 -10.72 -11.54
N LEU A 349 11.60 -10.71 -11.71
CA LEU A 349 10.66 -10.32 -10.65
C LEU A 349 10.76 -11.21 -9.41
N PHE A 350 10.94 -12.53 -9.57
CA PHE A 350 11.18 -13.44 -8.45
C PHE A 350 12.51 -13.18 -7.71
N LEU A 351 13.47 -12.52 -8.36
CA LEU A 351 14.75 -12.13 -7.80
C LEU A 351 14.85 -10.60 -7.64
N GLY A 352 13.70 -9.94 -7.45
CA GLY A 352 13.56 -8.49 -7.58
C GLY A 352 14.57 -7.71 -6.74
N ASP A 353 14.73 -8.06 -5.47
CA ASP A 353 15.67 -7.38 -4.57
C ASP A 353 17.12 -7.56 -5.04
N THR A 354 17.50 -8.78 -5.45
CA THR A 354 18.85 -9.06 -6.01
C THR A 354 19.12 -8.28 -7.30
N VAL A 355 18.10 -8.07 -8.13
CA VAL A 355 18.22 -7.26 -9.35
C VAL A 355 18.36 -5.79 -8.99
N ALA A 356 17.51 -5.28 -8.10
CA ALA A 356 17.48 -3.89 -7.69
C ALA A 356 18.79 -3.45 -6.99
N GLU A 357 19.37 -4.32 -6.15
CA GLU A 357 20.68 -4.09 -5.50
C GLU A 357 21.82 -3.79 -6.50
N LYS A 358 21.73 -4.26 -7.76
CA LYS A 358 22.78 -3.99 -8.76
C LYS A 358 22.77 -2.55 -9.29
N PHE A 359 21.73 -1.79 -8.97
CA PHE A 359 21.60 -0.38 -9.35
C PHE A 359 22.02 0.58 -8.23
N ILE A 360 22.44 0.07 -7.07
CA ILE A 360 23.07 0.87 -6.01
C ILE A 360 24.48 1.26 -6.48
N LEU A 361 24.80 2.54 -6.36
CA LEU A 361 26.06 3.15 -6.77
C LEU A 361 26.98 3.24 -5.53
N GLU A 362 28.27 2.94 -5.71
CA GLU A 362 29.27 2.99 -4.63
C GLU A 362 29.81 4.41 -4.37
#